data_AF-A0A930R135-F1
#
_entry.id   AF-A0A930R135-F1
#
_cell.length_a   1.000
_cell.length_b   1.000
_cell.length_c   1.000
_cell.angle_alpha   90.00
_cell.angle_beta   90.00
_cell.angle_gamma   90.00
#
_symmetry.space_group_name_H-M   'P 1'
#
loop_
_entity.id
_entity.type
_entity.pdbx_description
1 polymer ?
#
loop_
_entity_poly.entity_id
_entity_poly.type
_entity_poly.pdbx_seq_one_letter_code
_entity_poly.pdbx_strand_id
1 'polypeptide(L)' 'MADTVTEEKKGILLETGTNEFEIVEFSIGKVNYGINVAKVREVITRVPVTAMPEAHPYVDGLFTLRGKAIPLVN' A
#
# COMPACT_ATOMS: atom_id res chain seq x y z
N MET A 1 40.52 13.60 -9.23
CA MET A 1 39.41 13.44 -10.19
C MET A 1 39.02 11.98 -10.20
N ALA A 2 37.96 11.65 -9.45
CA ALA A 2 37.03 10.52 -9.62
C ALA A 2 36.25 10.46 -8.31
N ASP A 3 35.18 11.25 -8.24
CA ASP A 3 34.23 11.22 -7.13
C ASP A 3 33.61 9.83 -7.08
N THR A 4 33.90 9.08 -6.01
CA THR A 4 33.11 7.92 -5.63
C THR A 4 31.76 8.43 -5.16
N VAL A 5 30.78 8.40 -6.07
CA VAL A 5 29.37 8.64 -5.76
C VAL A 5 28.93 7.52 -4.83
N THR A 6 28.92 7.80 -3.53
CA THR A 6 28.33 6.94 -2.52
C THR A 6 26.82 6.98 -2.73
N GLU A 7 26.28 5.92 -3.33
CA GLU A 7 24.84 5.67 -3.41
C GLU A 7 24.28 5.57 -1.98
N GLU A 8 23.66 6.65 -1.51
CA GLU A 8 22.87 6.64 -0.28
C GLU A 8 21.68 5.69 -0.50
N LYS A 9 21.81 4.45 -0.02
CA LYS A 9 20.67 3.56 0.19
C LYS A 9 19.75 4.22 1.21
N LYS A 10 18.82 5.05 0.73
CA LYS A 10 17.71 5.58 1.49
C LYS A 10 16.72 4.44 1.74
N GLY A 11 17.11 3.52 2.63
CA GLY A 11 16.19 2.56 3.20
C GLY A 11 15.09 3.33 3.94
N ILE A 12 13.86 2.81 3.86
CA ILE A 12 12.68 3.33 4.55
C ILE A 12 13.05 3.58 6.01
N LEU A 13 13.13 4.86 6.41
CA LEU A 13 13.65 5.25 7.71
C LEU A 13 12.48 5.31 8.69
N LEU A 14 12.30 4.24 9.45
CA LEU A 14 11.21 4.08 10.42
C LEU A 14 11.55 4.66 11.80
N GLU A 15 12.64 5.43 11.94
CA GLU A 15 13.16 5.87 13.23
C GLU A 15 12.52 7.20 13.69
N THR A 16 12.07 7.24 14.94
CA THR A 16 11.42 8.42 15.53
C THR A 16 12.45 9.42 16.05
N GLY A 17 12.58 10.57 15.40
CA GLY A 17 13.51 11.64 15.81
C GLY A 17 13.77 12.70 14.73
N THR A 18 13.63 12.31 13.47
CA THR A 18 13.44 13.21 12.33
C THR A 18 11.92 13.34 12.13
N ASN A 19 11.34 14.53 12.01
CA ASN A 19 9.90 14.69 11.76
C ASN A 19 9.51 14.27 10.32
N GLU A 20 10.04 13.15 9.84
CA GLU A 20 9.86 12.64 8.50
C GLU A 20 8.58 11.78 8.44
N PHE A 21 7.67 12.19 7.57
CA PHE A 21 6.37 11.55 7.40
C PHE A 21 6.29 10.93 6.01
N GLU A 22 6.41 9.61 5.94
CA GLU A 22 6.33 8.87 4.69
C GLU A 22 4.90 8.40 4.40
N ILE A 23 4.45 8.68 3.18
CA ILE A 23 3.09 8.40 2.70
C ILE A 23 3.17 7.65 1.38
N VAL A 24 2.34 6.63 1.21
CA VAL A 24 2.03 6.07 -0.10
C VAL A 24 0.93 6.91 -0.73
N GLU A 25 1.25 7.60 -1.82
CA GLU A 25 0.27 8.31 -2.65
C GLU A 25 -0.35 7.34 -3.68
N PHE A 26 -1.67 7.43 -3.86
CA PHE A 26 -2.40 6.71 -4.90
C PHE A 26 -3.60 7.53 -5.39
N SER A 27 -4.06 7.28 -6.61
CA SER A 27 -5.16 8.03 -7.21
C SER A 27 -6.42 7.17 -7.34
N ILE A 28 -7.57 7.75 -7.00
CA ILE A 28 -8.90 7.19 -7.30
C ILE A 28 -9.62 8.19 -8.20
N GLY A 29 -9.86 7.79 -9.45
CA GLY A 29 -10.41 8.68 -10.47
C GLY A 29 -9.48 9.86 -10.75
N LYS A 30 -9.89 11.08 -10.38
CA LYS A 30 -9.12 12.32 -10.57
C LYS A 30 -8.56 12.90 -9.27
N VAL A 31 -8.71 12.19 -8.15
CA VAL A 31 -8.32 12.66 -6.82
C VAL A 31 -7.17 11.81 -6.31
N ASN A 32 -6.16 12.48 -5.74
CA ASN A 32 -5.03 11.83 -5.10
C ASN A 32 -5.30 11.67 -3.60
N TYR A 33 -4.95 10.51 -3.08
CA TYR A 33 -5.06 10.12 -1.68
C TYR A 33 -3.70 9.67 -1.17
N GLY A 34 -3.52 9.74 0.15
CA GLY A 34 -2.31 9.33 0.82
C GLY A 34 -2.61 8.46 2.03
N ILE A 35 -1.87 7.37 2.20
CA ILE A 35 -1.89 6.55 3.41
C ILE A 35 -0.49 6.47 4.02
N ASN A 36 -0.41 6.55 5.34
CA ASN A 36 0.87 6.40 6.05
C ASN A 36 1.52 5.05 5.70
N VAL A 37 2.80 5.07 5.31
CA VAL A 37 3.55 3.87 4.90
C VAL A 37 3.55 2.79 5.99
N ALA A 38 3.62 3.15 7.27
CA ALA A 38 3.59 2.19 8.37
C ALA A 38 2.26 1.41 8.49
N LYS A 39 1.17 1.89 7.86
CA LYS A 39 -0.11 1.19 7.79
C LYS A 39 -0.25 0.32 6.53
N VAL A 40 0.69 0.42 5.59
CA VAL A 40 0.68 -0.34 4.33
C VAL A 40 1.44 -1.64 4.53
N ARG A 41 0.78 -2.78 4.28
CA ARG A 41 1.41 -4.09 4.40
C ARG A 41 2.15 -4.51 3.14
N GLU A 42 1.52 -4.31 1.98
CA GLU A 42 2.07 -4.64 0.67
C GLU A 42 1.24 -3.96 -0.42
N VAL A 43 1.87 -3.66 -1.56
CA VAL A 43 1.20 -3.20 -2.79
C VAL A 43 1.19 -4.37 -3.76
N ILE A 44 0.00 -4.83 -4.15
CA ILE A 44 -0.17 -5.98 -5.05
C ILE A 44 -0.91 -5.56 -6.31
N THR A 45 -0.70 -6.32 -7.38
CA THR A 45 -1.52 -6.20 -8.59
C THR A 45 -2.89 -6.83 -8.35
N ARG A 46 -3.89 -6.42 -9.14
CA ARG A 46 -5.25 -6.93 -9.06
C ARG A 46 -5.29 -8.46 -9.17
N VAL A 47 -5.92 -9.10 -8.21
CA VAL A 47 -6.16 -10.55 -8.15
C VAL A 47 -7.64 -10.85 -8.40
N PRO A 48 -7.99 -12.08 -8.81
CA PRO A 48 -9.40 -12.48 -8.89
C PRO A 48 -10.07 -12.39 -7.51
N VAL A 49 -11.29 -11.85 -7.51
CA VAL A 49 -12.10 -11.64 -6.30
C VAL A 49 -13.29 -12.58 -6.35
N THR A 50 -13.53 -13.26 -5.25
CA THR A 50 -14.71 -14.11 -5.03
C THR A 50 -15.80 -13.26 -4.41
N ALA A 51 -16.91 -13.08 -5.12
CA ALA A 51 -18.06 -12.35 -4.61
C ALA A 51 -18.63 -13.03 -3.34
N MET A 52 -18.96 -12.24 -2.33
CA MET A 52 -19.50 -12.74 -1.07
C MET A 52 -21.02 -12.54 -1.04
N PRO A 53 -21.81 -13.60 -0.75
CA PRO A 53 -23.26 -13.46 -0.63
C PRO A 53 -23.61 -12.56 0.55
N GLU A 54 -24.66 -11.75 0.39
CA GLU A 54 -25.16 -10.78 1.40
C GLU A 54 -24.11 -9.76 1.88
N ALA A 55 -23.12 -9.44 1.04
CA ALA A 55 -22.12 -8.43 1.34
C ALA A 55 -22.72 -7.00 1.37
N HIS A 56 -22.09 -6.12 2.14
CA HIS A 56 -22.41 -4.70 2.12
C HIS A 56 -22.20 -4.12 0.70
N PRO A 57 -22.99 -3.13 0.23
CA PRO A 57 -22.85 -2.52 -1.10
C PRO A 57 -21.46 -1.94 -1.47
N TYR A 58 -20.56 -1.77 -0.50
CA TYR A 58 -19.20 -1.26 -0.71
C TYR A 58 -18.14 -2.38 -0.65
N VAL A 59 -18.57 -3.64 -0.55
CA VAL A 59 -17.70 -4.81 -0.45
C VAL A 59 -17.87 -5.62 -1.72
N ASP A 60 -16.86 -5.58 -2.59
CA ASP A 60 -16.83 -6.34 -3.84
C ASP A 60 -16.67 -7.85 -3.59
N GLY A 61 -16.12 -8.23 -2.42
CA GLY A 61 -16.01 -9.63 -1.99
C GLY A 61 -14.73 -9.92 -1.22
N LEU A 62 -14.19 -11.12 -1.42
CA LEU A 62 -12.97 -11.62 -0.78
C LEU A 62 -11.96 -12.04 -1.83
N PHE A 63 -10.68 -11.76 -1.60
CA PHE A 63 -9.57 -12.35 -2.35
C PHE A 63 -8.65 -13.11 -1.42
N THR A 64 -7.92 -14.09 -1.95
CA THR A 64 -6.95 -14.87 -1.17
C THR A 64 -5.54 -14.40 -1.47
N LEU A 65 -4.81 -14.01 -0.42
CA LEU A 65 -3.41 -13.64 -0.50
C LEU A 65 -2.59 -14.52 0.45
N ARG A 66 -1.72 -15.35 -0.11
CA ARG A 66 -0.89 -16.32 0.65
C ARG A 66 -1.70 -17.17 1.63
N GLY A 67 -2.85 -17.67 1.18
CA GLY A 67 -3.76 -18.50 1.99
C GLY A 67 -4.60 -17.74 3.01
N LYS A 68 -4.52 -16.41 3.06
CA LYS A 68 -5.39 -15.57 3.91
C LYS A 68 -6.49 -14.93 3.07
N ALA A 69 -7.72 -15.02 3.54
CA ALA A 69 -8.85 -14.32 2.93
C ALA A 69 -8.85 -12.85 3.39
N ILE A 70 -8.84 -11.92 2.44
CA ILE A 70 -8.81 -10.48 2.68
C ILE A 70 -10.01 -9.86 1.95
N PRO A 71 -10.83 -9.03 2.62
CA PRO A 71 -11.96 -8.36 1.97
C PRO A 71 -11.46 -7.29 1.00
N LEU A 72 -12.13 -7.16 -0.14
CA LEU A 72 -11.96 -6.05 -1.07
C LEU A 72 -13.12 -5.06 -0.89
N VAL A 73 -12.78 -3.79 -0.69
CA VAL A 73 -13.71 -2.67 -0.51
C VAL A 73 -13.54 -1.70 -1.67
N ASN A 74 -14.64 -1.14 -2.17
CA ASN A 74 -14.69 -0.18 -3.27
C ASN A 74 -15.56 1.03 -2.87
#